data_AF-A0A2S7P6H3-F1
#
_entry.id   AF-A0A2S7P6H3-F1
#
_cell.length_a   1.000
_cell.length_b   1.000
_cell.length_c   1.000
_cell.angle_alpha   90.00
_cell.angle_beta   90.00
_cell.angle_gamma   90.00
#
_symmetry.space_group_name_H-M   'P 1'
#
loop_
_entity.id
_entity.type
_entity.pdbx_description
1 polymer ?
#
loop_
_entity_poly.entity_id
_entity_poly.type
_entity_poly.pdbx_seq_one_letter_code
_entity_poly.pdbx_strand_id
1 'polypeptide(L)'
;MASVQFPVRQCLTCASNGAICDGGFPVCSSCLSLSAPCKKPKTEIEVPWQKSPTSQSCEVPSYDPNHDDPVFTEEFIKAQHGELINSIMQVYETLRRMDYIEESEIRRPPHHKLPKEELVTIGLEPEVIALLRYLPFLDVHDEISYGTLPYSYLEDVSEAREVLWEGEYDLAPWAVRLASCVATPGIFGRTIIYDIRTKHITQWPNNSPGYTNTYLDLPSVPAKVMLDQWIEWLRDLKEMPWSDGSSRHVRSESPAPPSGYIDYIANGLRIVDPTPDSDQYMLDGYNKVTAQKKLFVDNGWPDNFRVEEFRVARERFDKELRKLRLVAQKLVHSVPLDGHAEAIAEAEAKHSKFLEESAGSRAISKSSR
;
A
#
# COMPACT_ATOMS: atom_id res chain seq x y z
N MET A 1 -7.34 7.08 31.17
CA MET A 1 -6.24 8.05 31.00
C MET A 1 -6.78 9.27 30.27
N ALA A 2 -6.22 10.46 30.54
CA ALA A 2 -6.66 11.73 29.94
C ALA A 2 -6.68 11.62 28.41
N SER A 3 -7.79 12.01 27.77
CA SER A 3 -7.81 12.12 26.31
C SER A 3 -6.72 13.13 25.93
N VAL A 4 -5.73 12.70 25.15
CA VAL A 4 -4.79 13.63 24.53
C VAL A 4 -5.64 14.55 23.66
N GLN A 5 -5.85 15.79 24.13
CA GLN A 5 -6.57 16.79 23.37
C GLN A 5 -5.59 17.39 22.37
N PHE A 6 -5.67 16.90 21.14
CA PHE A 6 -4.96 17.51 20.03
C PHE A 6 -5.56 18.90 19.74
N PRO A 7 -4.74 19.91 19.42
CA PRO A 7 -5.23 21.25 19.13
C PRO A 7 -6.24 21.24 17.97
N VAL A 8 -7.19 22.18 18.02
CA VAL A 8 -8.19 22.37 16.95
C VAL A 8 -7.46 22.50 15.62
N ARG A 9 -7.82 21.65 14.65
CA ARG A 9 -7.18 21.50 13.34
C ARG A 9 -7.36 22.76 12.47
N GLN A 10 -6.71 23.87 12.81
CA GLN A 10 -6.67 25.08 11.98
C GLN A 10 -5.50 24.98 11.00
N CYS A 11 -5.77 24.95 9.70
CA CYS A 11 -4.70 25.00 8.70
C CYS A 11 -4.17 26.44 8.56
N LEU A 12 -2.89 26.61 8.23
CA LEU A 12 -2.23 27.90 7.99
C LEU A 12 -2.95 28.75 6.95
N THR A 13 -3.59 28.14 5.95
CA THR A 13 -4.34 28.87 4.92
C THR A 13 -5.68 29.39 5.44
N CYS A 14 -6.41 28.56 6.17
CA CYS A 14 -7.63 28.96 6.88
C CYS A 14 -7.25 30.04 7.95
N ALA A 15 -6.10 29.90 8.64
CA ALA A 15 -5.57 30.91 9.58
C ALA A 15 -5.14 32.23 8.94
N SER A 16 -4.40 32.18 7.82
CA SER A 16 -3.92 33.38 7.11
C SER A 16 -5.07 34.19 6.51
N ASN A 17 -6.16 33.51 6.16
CA ASN A 17 -7.33 34.12 5.53
C ASN A 17 -8.42 34.51 6.54
N GLY A 18 -8.20 34.30 7.85
CA GLY A 18 -9.21 34.54 8.88
C GLY A 18 -10.48 33.67 8.72
N ALA A 19 -10.37 32.53 8.05
CA ALA A 19 -11.47 31.63 7.78
C ALA A 19 -11.61 30.55 8.87
N ILE A 20 -12.85 30.14 9.13
CA ILE A 20 -13.14 29.02 10.04
C ILE A 20 -12.67 27.73 9.38
N CYS A 21 -11.76 27.03 10.06
CA CYS A 21 -11.27 25.73 9.63
C CYS A 21 -12.11 24.65 10.31
N ASP A 22 -12.78 23.80 9.52
CA ASP A 22 -13.50 22.62 10.01
C ASP A 22 -12.57 21.44 10.34
N GLY A 23 -11.27 21.59 10.06
CA GLY A 23 -10.30 20.52 10.30
C GLY A 23 -10.49 19.31 9.39
N GLY A 24 -11.28 19.46 8.32
CA GLY A 24 -11.53 18.41 7.34
C GLY A 24 -10.23 17.86 6.77
N PHE A 25 -10.17 16.53 6.63
CA PHE A 25 -9.02 15.82 6.07
C PHE A 25 -9.43 15.22 4.71
N PRO A 26 -8.71 15.50 3.60
CA PRO A 26 -7.44 16.23 3.46
C PRO A 26 -7.47 17.75 3.65
N VAL A 27 -8.54 18.43 3.22
CA VAL A 27 -8.59 19.88 3.04
C VAL A 27 -9.78 20.43 3.84
N CYS A 28 -9.61 21.55 4.56
CA CYS A 28 -10.74 22.21 5.22
C CYS A 28 -11.78 22.62 4.17
N SER A 29 -13.09 22.51 4.44
CA SER A 29 -14.14 22.90 3.48
C SER A 29 -13.93 24.32 2.92
N SER A 30 -13.39 25.22 3.73
CA SER A 30 -12.98 26.56 3.29
C SER A 30 -11.83 26.58 2.28
N CYS A 31 -10.78 25.77 2.46
CA CYS A 31 -9.69 25.71 1.47
C CYS A 31 -10.13 25.01 0.18
N LEU A 32 -11.01 24.01 0.28
CA LEU A 32 -11.59 23.34 -0.89
C LEU A 32 -12.39 24.33 -1.75
N SER A 33 -13.21 25.16 -1.10
CA SER A 33 -14.02 26.18 -1.77
C SER A 33 -13.18 27.28 -2.43
N LEU A 34 -11.99 27.54 -1.90
CA LEU A 34 -11.06 28.55 -2.40
C LEU A 34 -10.10 28.01 -3.47
N SER A 35 -10.16 26.71 -3.79
CA SER A 35 -9.14 26.02 -4.59
C SER A 35 -7.70 26.35 -4.14
N ALA A 36 -7.53 26.57 -2.84
CA ALA A 36 -6.29 27.02 -2.24
C ALA A 36 -5.60 25.86 -1.53
N PRO A 37 -4.24 25.78 -1.56
CA PRO A 37 -3.52 24.75 -0.83
C PRO A 37 -3.77 24.93 0.67
N CYS A 38 -4.22 23.89 1.37
CA CYS A 38 -4.54 23.93 2.79
C CYS A 38 -3.26 23.70 3.64
N LYS A 39 -2.34 24.66 3.64
CA LYS A 39 -1.04 24.54 4.33
C LYS A 39 -1.26 24.24 5.81
N LYS A 40 -0.51 23.33 6.43
CA LYS A 40 -0.65 23.00 7.86
C LYS A 40 0.51 23.55 8.70
N PRO A 41 0.25 23.93 9.96
CA PRO A 41 1.32 24.31 10.87
C PRO A 41 2.24 23.10 11.10
N LYS A 42 3.56 23.32 11.11
CA LYS A 42 4.51 22.35 11.66
C LYS A 42 4.31 22.33 13.17
N THR A 43 3.47 21.44 13.65
CA THR A 43 3.25 21.25 15.09
C THR A 43 4.13 20.10 15.53
N GLU A 44 5.11 20.38 16.40
CA GLU A 44 5.79 19.32 17.15
C GLU A 44 4.73 18.58 17.97
N ILE A 45 4.54 17.29 17.71
CA ILE A 45 3.65 16.45 18.50
C ILE A 45 4.50 15.72 19.54
N GLU A 46 4.27 16.04 20.81
CA GLU A 46 4.73 15.20 21.90
C GLU A 46 3.87 13.93 21.94
N VAL A 47 4.48 12.78 21.67
CA VAL A 47 3.83 11.47 21.87
C VAL A 47 3.95 11.05 23.33
N PRO A 48 2.95 10.38 23.91
CA PRO A 48 2.95 10.01 25.33
C PRO A 48 3.83 8.79 25.66
N TRP A 49 4.65 8.32 24.72
CA TRP A 49 5.55 7.18 24.89
C TRP A 49 6.99 7.56 24.60
N GLN A 50 7.91 6.79 25.16
CA GLN A 50 9.33 6.93 24.85
C GLN A 50 9.58 6.50 23.40
N LYS A 51 10.27 7.37 22.66
CA LYS A 51 10.78 7.06 21.33
C LYS A 51 11.74 5.87 21.39
N SER A 52 11.77 5.07 20.33
CA SER A 52 12.77 4.04 20.17
C SER A 52 14.16 4.69 20.16
N PRO A 53 15.19 4.03 20.72
CA PRO A 53 16.54 4.53 20.60
C PRO A 53 16.89 4.56 19.11
N THR A 54 17.17 5.74 18.55
CA THR A 54 17.69 5.86 17.18
C THR A 54 18.95 4.99 17.07
N SER A 55 19.18 4.36 15.91
CA SER A 55 20.24 3.36 15.62
C SER A 55 21.70 3.79 15.92
N GLN A 56 21.93 4.96 16.52
CA GLN A 56 23.23 5.52 16.86
C GLN A 56 23.55 5.58 18.37
N SER A 57 22.67 5.15 19.27
CA SER A 57 22.99 5.12 20.70
C SER A 57 22.34 3.93 21.40
N CYS A 58 23.01 2.78 21.32
CA CYS A 58 22.64 1.61 22.12
C CYS A 58 23.54 1.55 23.37
N GLU A 59 23.15 2.24 24.44
CA GLU A 59 23.46 1.76 25.79
C GLU A 59 22.27 0.90 26.22
N VAL A 60 22.50 -0.41 26.26
CA VAL A 60 21.49 -1.42 26.64
C VAL A 60 21.17 -1.26 28.12
N PRO A 61 19.93 -0.88 28.51
CA PRO A 61 19.51 -1.02 29.90
C PRO A 61 19.43 -2.52 30.20
N SER A 62 20.13 -2.99 31.24
CA SER A 62 20.06 -4.38 31.67
C SER A 62 18.63 -4.71 32.12
N TYR A 63 17.92 -5.51 31.32
CA TYR A 63 16.62 -6.06 31.68
C TYR A 63 16.80 -7.10 32.80
N ASP A 64 16.01 -6.99 33.87
CA ASP A 64 15.96 -8.01 34.93
C ASP A 64 15.10 -9.19 34.46
N PRO A 65 15.70 -10.37 34.22
CA PRO A 65 14.99 -11.54 33.69
C PRO A 65 13.99 -12.17 34.69
N ASN A 66 13.87 -11.63 35.92
CA ASN A 66 12.95 -12.13 36.95
C ASN A 66 11.64 -11.34 37.09
N HIS A 67 11.35 -10.38 36.22
CA HIS A 67 10.00 -9.82 36.20
C HIS A 67 9.08 -10.89 35.57
N ASP A 68 8.19 -11.47 36.38
CA ASP A 68 7.13 -12.38 35.92
C ASP A 68 6.31 -11.67 34.84
N ASP A 69 6.71 -11.86 33.59
CA ASP A 69 5.99 -11.41 32.41
C ASP A 69 4.58 -12.01 32.50
N PRO A 70 3.49 -11.25 32.31
CA PRO A 70 2.19 -11.85 32.09
C PRO A 70 2.36 -12.84 30.92
N VAL A 71 2.32 -14.14 31.21
CA VAL A 71 2.56 -15.18 30.20
C VAL A 71 1.39 -15.13 29.23
N PHE A 72 1.54 -14.37 28.16
CA PHE A 72 0.60 -14.34 27.04
C PHE A 72 0.62 -15.71 26.37
N THR A 73 -0.30 -16.59 26.80
CA THR A 73 -0.41 -17.94 26.26
C THR A 73 -0.94 -17.92 24.83
N GLU A 74 -0.79 -19.04 24.13
CA GLU A 74 -1.37 -19.20 22.78
C GLU A 74 -2.89 -18.98 22.81
N GLU A 75 -3.57 -19.50 23.82
CA GLU A 75 -5.02 -19.36 24.01
C GLU A 75 -5.40 -17.89 24.20
N PHE A 76 -4.61 -17.13 24.96
CA PHE A 76 -4.83 -15.70 25.13
C PHE A 76 -4.70 -14.96 23.80
N ILE A 77 -3.61 -15.18 23.05
CA ILE A 77 -3.39 -14.49 21.77
C ILE A 77 -4.48 -14.85 20.76
N LYS A 78 -4.87 -16.13 20.69
CA LYS A 78 -5.99 -16.56 19.83
C LYS A 78 -7.31 -15.92 20.26
N ALA A 79 -7.59 -15.81 21.55
CA ALA A 79 -8.80 -15.18 22.06
C ALA A 79 -8.83 -13.67 21.78
N GLN A 80 -7.69 -12.97 21.90
CA GLN A 80 -7.64 -11.52 21.72
C GLN A 80 -7.49 -11.07 20.27
N HIS A 81 -6.72 -11.83 19.48
CA HIS A 81 -6.24 -11.43 18.15
C HIS A 81 -6.44 -12.48 17.07
N GLY A 82 -7.14 -13.59 17.35
CA GLY A 82 -7.40 -14.64 16.36
C GLY A 82 -8.10 -14.12 15.10
N GLU A 83 -8.98 -13.13 15.24
CA GLU A 83 -9.65 -12.49 14.11
C GLU A 83 -8.66 -11.79 13.17
N LEU A 84 -7.70 -11.04 13.71
CA LEU A 84 -6.62 -10.42 12.95
C LEU A 84 -5.78 -11.48 12.22
N ILE A 85 -5.30 -12.48 12.97
CA ILE A 85 -4.42 -13.54 12.47
C ILE A 85 -5.08 -14.26 11.29
N ASN A 86 -6.34 -14.67 11.47
CA ASN A 86 -7.10 -15.37 10.44
C ASN A 86 -7.39 -14.49 9.22
N SER A 87 -7.64 -13.20 9.43
CA SER A 87 -7.97 -12.28 8.33
C SER A 87 -6.73 -11.94 7.48
N ILE A 88 -5.56 -11.74 8.09
CA ILE A 88 -4.30 -11.54 7.34
C ILE A 88 -3.95 -12.81 6.56
N MET A 89 -4.09 -13.99 7.18
CA MET A 89 -3.88 -15.26 6.47
C MET A 89 -4.80 -15.37 5.24
N GLN A 90 -6.07 -14.96 5.36
CA GLN A 90 -7.00 -14.95 4.23
C GLN A 90 -6.61 -13.97 3.11
N VAL A 91 -6.04 -12.81 3.44
CA VAL A 91 -5.46 -11.90 2.44
C VAL A 91 -4.35 -12.61 1.66
N TYR A 92 -3.40 -13.24 2.35
CA TYR A 92 -2.29 -13.96 1.71
C TYR A 92 -2.76 -15.17 0.90
N GLU A 93 -3.70 -15.94 1.41
CA GLU A 93 -4.33 -17.03 0.66
C GLU A 93 -5.08 -16.54 -0.58
N THR A 94 -5.67 -15.34 -0.53
CA THR A 94 -6.32 -14.73 -1.69
C THR A 94 -5.28 -14.35 -2.75
N LEU A 95 -4.17 -13.70 -2.36
CA LEU A 95 -3.06 -13.40 -3.26
C LEU A 95 -2.46 -14.67 -3.87
N ARG A 96 -2.31 -15.75 -3.08
CA ARG A 96 -1.86 -17.05 -3.57
C ARG A 96 -2.83 -17.64 -4.59
N ARG A 97 -4.14 -17.58 -4.31
CA ARG A 97 -5.19 -18.04 -5.24
C ARG A 97 -5.21 -17.23 -6.54
N MET A 98 -4.80 -15.97 -6.52
CA MET A 98 -4.63 -15.13 -7.72
C MET A 98 -3.37 -15.47 -8.54
N ASP A 99 -2.59 -16.48 -8.12
CA ASP A 99 -1.29 -16.81 -8.72
C ASP A 99 -0.31 -15.63 -8.70
N TYR A 100 -0.34 -14.88 -7.60
CA TYR A 100 0.54 -13.75 -7.37
C TYR A 100 1.73 -14.09 -6.48
N ILE A 101 1.49 -14.83 -5.40
CA ILE A 101 2.50 -15.37 -4.50
C ILE A 101 2.41 -16.89 -4.43
N GLU A 102 3.50 -17.53 -4.02
CA GLU A 102 3.63 -18.97 -3.85
C GLU A 102 3.39 -19.40 -2.39
N GLU A 103 3.05 -20.67 -2.17
CA GLU A 103 2.87 -21.20 -0.81
C GLU A 103 4.16 -21.11 0.03
N SER A 104 5.32 -21.31 -0.60
CA SER A 104 6.63 -21.22 0.06
C SER A 104 6.96 -19.82 0.56
N GLU A 105 6.30 -18.79 0.02
CA GLU A 105 6.49 -17.39 0.40
C GLU A 105 5.66 -17.02 1.63
N ILE A 106 4.71 -17.87 2.06
CA ILE A 106 3.90 -17.65 3.26
C ILE A 106 4.58 -18.31 4.46
N ARG A 107 5.15 -17.48 5.36
CA ARG A 107 5.70 -17.93 6.63
C ARG A 107 4.57 -18.11 7.65
N ARG A 108 4.09 -19.35 7.80
CA ARG A 108 3.00 -19.68 8.72
C ARG A 108 3.48 -19.69 10.19
N PRO A 109 2.66 -19.20 11.13
CA PRO A 109 2.92 -19.32 12.57
C PRO A 109 2.75 -20.78 13.06
N PRO A 110 3.24 -21.15 14.25
CA PRO A 110 3.95 -20.31 15.22
C PRO A 110 5.44 -20.12 14.89
N HIS A 111 5.96 -18.91 15.14
CA HIS A 111 7.37 -18.58 14.92
C HIS A 111 8.21 -18.82 16.17
N HIS A 112 9.17 -19.75 16.06
CA HIS A 112 10.06 -20.11 17.16
C HIS A 112 11.31 -19.22 17.26
N LYS A 113 11.71 -18.56 16.16
CA LYS A 113 12.94 -17.77 16.04
C LYS A 113 12.64 -16.27 15.90
N LEU A 114 11.91 -15.69 16.86
CA LEU A 114 11.77 -14.23 16.91
C LEU A 114 12.98 -13.59 17.59
N PRO A 115 13.47 -12.45 17.08
CA PRO A 115 14.53 -11.65 17.70
C PRO A 115 14.00 -10.89 18.94
N LYS A 116 13.64 -11.64 19.99
CA LYS A 116 12.95 -11.10 21.18
C LYS A 116 13.71 -9.97 21.87
N GLU A 117 15.02 -10.11 22.04
CA GLU A 117 15.84 -9.12 22.73
C GLU A 117 15.84 -7.79 21.99
N GLU A 118 15.93 -7.81 20.65
CA GLU A 118 15.84 -6.61 19.81
C GLU A 118 14.45 -5.99 19.89
N LEU A 119 13.38 -6.81 19.84
CA LEU A 119 12.00 -6.34 19.97
C LEU A 119 11.72 -5.66 21.32
N VAL A 120 12.27 -6.19 22.41
CA VAL A 120 12.22 -5.55 23.74
C VAL A 120 13.05 -4.27 23.76
N THR A 121 14.24 -4.30 23.15
CA THR A 121 15.18 -3.15 23.12
C THR A 121 14.58 -1.95 22.38
N ILE A 122 13.87 -2.19 21.28
CA ILE A 122 13.15 -1.11 20.59
C ILE A 122 11.88 -0.69 21.34
N GLY A 123 11.51 -1.34 22.44
CA GLY A 123 10.43 -0.94 23.33
C GLY A 123 9.04 -1.42 22.93
N LEU A 124 8.90 -2.58 22.27
CA LEU A 124 7.59 -3.19 22.05
C LEU A 124 7.04 -3.82 23.33
N GLU A 125 5.71 -3.76 23.52
CA GLU A 125 5.04 -4.39 24.65
C GLU A 125 5.09 -5.93 24.56
N PRO A 126 5.14 -6.66 25.70
CA PRO A 126 5.26 -8.12 25.66
C PRO A 126 4.07 -8.81 24.97
N GLU A 127 2.87 -8.20 24.98
CA GLU A 127 1.70 -8.70 24.22
C GLU A 127 1.93 -8.61 22.71
N VAL A 128 2.54 -7.52 22.22
CA VAL A 128 2.93 -7.39 20.81
C VAL A 128 3.91 -8.49 20.45
N ILE A 129 4.97 -8.66 21.23
CA ILE A 129 5.99 -9.69 20.98
C ILE A 129 5.38 -11.09 20.98
N ALA A 130 4.42 -11.35 21.88
CA ALA A 130 3.67 -12.60 21.89
C ALA A 130 2.78 -12.76 20.64
N LEU A 131 2.07 -11.71 20.21
CA LEU A 131 1.27 -11.70 18.99
C LEU A 131 2.11 -11.97 17.73
N LEU A 132 3.30 -11.36 17.62
CA LEU A 132 4.21 -11.57 16.48
C LEU A 132 4.56 -13.04 16.27
N ARG A 133 4.54 -13.89 17.31
CA ARG A 133 4.76 -15.34 17.18
C ARG A 133 3.67 -16.03 16.39
N TYR A 134 2.48 -15.45 16.35
CA TYR A 134 1.28 -16.06 15.79
C TYR A 134 0.76 -15.32 14.54
N LEU A 135 1.41 -14.25 14.10
CA LEU A 135 1.09 -13.59 12.83
C LEU A 135 1.71 -14.33 11.64
N PRO A 136 1.00 -14.48 10.51
CA PRO A 136 1.64 -14.88 9.28
C PRO A 136 2.50 -13.75 8.72
N PHE A 137 3.67 -14.10 8.17
CA PHE A 137 4.53 -13.18 7.44
C PHE A 137 4.70 -13.62 5.98
N LEU A 138 5.15 -12.70 5.15
CA LEU A 138 5.53 -12.99 3.76
C LEU A 138 7.04 -12.86 3.63
N ASP A 139 7.65 -13.84 2.95
CA ASP A 139 9.06 -13.86 2.56
C ASP A 139 9.19 -13.39 1.11
N VAL A 140 8.63 -12.22 0.83
CA VAL A 140 8.75 -11.49 -0.43
C VAL A 140 8.86 -10.01 -0.11
N HIS A 141 9.53 -9.27 -0.97
CA HIS A 141 9.72 -7.83 -0.83
C HIS A 141 8.95 -7.05 -1.90
N ASP A 142 8.02 -7.72 -2.56
CA ASP A 142 7.15 -7.14 -3.59
C ASP A 142 5.90 -6.48 -2.98
N GLU A 143 5.22 -5.65 -3.76
CA GLU A 143 3.97 -5.03 -3.34
C GLU A 143 2.88 -6.08 -3.05
N ILE A 144 2.21 -5.96 -1.91
CA ILE A 144 1.00 -6.73 -1.57
C ILE A 144 -0.28 -5.91 -1.74
N SER A 145 -0.11 -4.58 -1.80
CA SER A 145 -1.11 -3.57 -2.12
C SER A 145 -0.37 -2.44 -2.85
N TYR A 146 -1.07 -1.57 -3.58
CA TYR A 146 -0.44 -0.48 -4.33
C TYR A 146 0.52 0.34 -3.43
N GLY A 147 1.78 0.45 -3.82
CA GLY A 147 2.83 1.14 -3.06
C GLY A 147 3.09 0.59 -1.65
N THR A 148 2.66 -0.64 -1.34
CA THR A 148 2.67 -1.20 0.02
C THR A 148 3.34 -2.58 0.01
N LEU A 149 4.44 -2.70 0.74
CA LEU A 149 5.23 -3.92 0.92
C LEU A 149 4.83 -4.65 2.22
N PRO A 150 4.97 -5.98 2.28
CA PRO A 150 4.84 -6.69 3.55
C PRO A 150 5.93 -6.25 4.54
N TYR A 151 5.65 -6.40 5.84
CA TYR A 151 6.63 -6.16 6.89
C TYR A 151 6.85 -7.45 7.70
N SER A 152 8.11 -7.85 7.88
CA SER A 152 8.48 -9.10 8.57
C SER A 152 9.41 -8.81 9.75
N TYR A 153 8.89 -8.97 10.96
CA TYR A 153 9.65 -8.88 12.22
C TYR A 153 10.65 -10.05 12.42
N LEU A 154 10.69 -11.00 11.48
CA LEU A 154 11.70 -12.07 11.46
C LEU A 154 13.04 -11.59 10.87
N GLU A 155 13.01 -10.54 10.07
CA GLU A 155 14.14 -10.10 9.23
C GLU A 155 14.55 -8.67 9.53
N ASP A 156 13.59 -7.79 9.80
CA ASP A 156 13.82 -6.39 10.11
C ASP A 156 13.09 -6.01 11.40
N VAL A 157 13.88 -5.64 12.41
CA VAL A 157 13.40 -5.17 13.72
C VAL A 157 13.73 -3.70 13.92
N SER A 158 14.87 -3.25 13.38
CA SER A 158 15.39 -1.89 13.60
C SER A 158 14.40 -0.82 13.18
N GLU A 159 13.69 -1.01 12.08
CA GLU A 159 12.75 -0.02 11.57
C GLU A 159 11.31 -0.28 12.02
N ALA A 160 11.07 -1.27 12.89
CA ALA A 160 9.71 -1.75 13.18
C ALA A 160 8.81 -0.69 13.81
N ARG A 161 9.42 0.18 14.63
CA ARG A 161 8.73 1.34 15.21
C ARG A 161 8.98 2.62 14.40
N GLU A 162 10.09 2.73 13.69
CA GLU A 162 10.41 3.91 12.86
C GLU A 162 9.60 3.92 11.56
N VAL A 163 8.57 4.75 11.46
CA VAL A 163 7.90 5.00 10.18
C VAL A 163 8.53 6.26 9.60
N LEU A 164 9.30 6.10 8.53
CA LEU A 164 10.08 7.15 7.86
C LEU A 164 9.27 8.43 7.60
N TRP A 165 9.36 9.42 8.48
CA TRP A 165 9.07 10.83 8.19
C TRP A 165 9.82 11.76 9.16
N GLU A 166 10.15 12.96 8.69
CA GLU A 166 10.89 14.00 9.41
C GLU A 166 10.34 14.21 10.83
N GLY A 167 11.04 13.70 11.87
CA GLY A 167 10.67 13.93 13.28
C GLY A 167 10.80 12.76 14.25
N GLU A 168 11.30 11.59 13.80
CA GLU A 168 11.43 10.38 14.64
C GLU A 168 10.05 9.99 15.23
N TYR A 169 9.07 9.73 14.38
CA TYR A 169 7.75 9.30 14.84
C TYR A 169 7.71 7.79 14.95
N ASP A 170 7.92 7.31 16.18
CA ASP A 170 7.76 5.91 16.51
C ASP A 170 6.31 5.50 16.61
N LEU A 171 6.01 4.31 16.07
CA LEU A 171 4.82 3.57 16.45
C LEU A 171 4.78 3.39 17.96
N ALA A 172 3.59 3.46 18.54
CA ALA A 172 3.40 3.17 19.95
C ALA A 172 3.89 1.74 20.29
N PRO A 173 4.38 1.49 21.52
CA PRO A 173 4.82 0.16 21.97
C PRO A 173 3.82 -0.98 21.76
N TRP A 174 2.52 -0.65 21.71
CA TRP A 174 1.40 -1.56 21.55
C TRP A 174 0.87 -1.65 20.09
N ALA A 175 1.55 -1.00 19.15
CA ALA A 175 1.18 -1.01 17.74
C ALA A 175 2.04 -1.99 16.94
N VAL A 176 1.41 -2.66 15.97
CA VAL A 176 2.05 -3.63 15.07
C VAL A 176 2.00 -3.08 13.64
N ARG A 177 3.16 -2.98 13.00
CA ARG A 177 3.26 -2.68 11.57
C ARG A 177 3.00 -3.96 10.78
N LEU A 178 1.89 -4.02 10.07
CA LEU A 178 1.54 -5.17 9.23
C LEU A 178 2.15 -5.05 7.82
N ALA A 179 2.30 -3.82 7.33
CA ALA A 179 2.84 -3.53 6.01
C ALA A 179 3.48 -2.14 6.00
N SER A 180 4.47 -1.94 5.14
CA SER A 180 5.22 -0.69 4.99
C SER A 180 4.94 -0.04 3.63
N CYS A 181 4.85 1.27 3.60
CA CYS A 181 4.82 2.00 2.32
C CYS A 181 6.19 2.00 1.63
N VAL A 182 6.20 1.98 0.29
CA VAL A 182 7.40 2.19 -0.53
C VAL A 182 7.77 3.68 -0.51
N ALA A 183 8.93 4.02 0.06
CA ALA A 183 9.46 5.40 0.07
C ALA A 183 10.06 5.81 -1.29
N THR A 184 9.24 5.82 -2.35
CA THR A 184 9.66 6.27 -3.69
C THR A 184 8.94 7.56 -4.07
N PRO A 185 9.66 8.62 -4.50
CA PRO A 185 9.03 9.85 -4.98
C PRO A 185 7.98 9.59 -6.06
N GLY A 186 6.75 10.05 -5.83
CA GLY A 186 5.63 9.90 -6.76
C GLY A 186 4.88 8.57 -6.66
N ILE A 187 5.25 7.67 -5.75
CA ILE A 187 4.46 6.48 -5.39
C ILE A 187 3.78 6.74 -4.05
N PHE A 188 2.46 6.53 -4.02
CA PHE A 188 1.60 6.88 -2.91
C PHE A 188 1.09 5.62 -2.19
N GLY A 189 1.99 5.00 -1.43
CA GLY A 189 1.70 3.80 -0.63
C GLY A 189 1.07 4.07 0.74
N ARG A 190 0.81 3.01 1.49
CA ARG A 190 0.32 3.08 2.88
C ARG A 190 1.07 2.12 3.81
N THR A 191 1.39 2.59 5.00
CA THR A 191 1.79 1.74 6.13
C THR A 191 0.52 1.27 6.84
N ILE A 192 0.37 -0.04 7.03
CA ILE A 192 -0.80 -0.63 7.69
C ILE A 192 -0.43 -0.92 9.15
N ILE A 193 -1.15 -0.31 10.09
CA ILE A 193 -0.82 -0.34 11.52
C ILE A 193 -1.99 -0.91 12.28
N TYR A 194 -1.74 -1.93 13.09
CA TYR A 194 -2.72 -2.52 14.00
C TYR A 194 -2.46 -2.09 15.44
N ASP A 195 -3.46 -1.57 16.13
CA ASP A 195 -3.39 -1.22 17.55
C ASP A 195 -4.02 -2.35 18.37
N ILE A 196 -3.23 -3.05 19.21
CA ILE A 196 -3.71 -4.24 19.93
C ILE A 196 -4.81 -3.92 20.96
N ARG A 197 -4.87 -2.67 21.46
CA ARG A 197 -5.76 -2.25 22.55
C ARG A 197 -7.16 -1.96 22.01
N THR A 198 -7.21 -1.29 20.88
CA THR A 198 -8.47 -0.96 20.18
C THR A 198 -8.90 -2.06 19.24
N LYS A 199 -7.97 -2.93 18.79
CA LYS A 199 -8.17 -3.94 17.74
C LYS A 199 -8.52 -3.32 16.38
N HIS A 200 -8.06 -2.09 16.16
CA HIS A 200 -8.31 -1.35 14.94
C HIS A 200 -7.06 -1.30 14.05
N ILE A 201 -7.30 -1.12 12.76
CA ILE A 201 -6.27 -0.83 11.76
C ILE A 201 -6.37 0.63 11.35
N THR A 202 -5.21 1.28 11.31
CA THR A 202 -4.98 2.60 10.73
C THR A 202 -4.11 2.45 9.48
N GLN A 203 -4.48 3.13 8.40
CA GLN A 203 -3.68 3.20 7.17
C GLN A 203 -2.97 4.55 7.12
N TRP A 204 -1.64 4.55 7.30
CA TRP A 204 -0.84 5.77 7.28
C TRP A 204 -0.25 6.00 5.89
N PRO A 205 -0.70 7.04 5.14
CA PRO A 205 -0.19 7.33 3.79
C PRO A 205 1.29 7.77 3.76
N ASN A 206 1.99 7.45 2.67
CA ASN A 206 3.44 7.72 2.49
C ASN A 206 3.84 9.20 2.35
N ASN A 207 3.01 10.22 2.33
CA ASN A 207 3.42 11.36 1.50
C ASN A 207 4.25 12.45 2.21
N SER A 208 5.42 12.74 1.62
CA SER A 208 6.01 14.07 1.36
C SER A 208 5.21 15.28 1.88
N PRO A 209 5.87 16.32 2.45
CA PRO A 209 5.65 16.98 3.75
C PRO A 209 4.22 17.43 4.10
N GLY A 210 3.22 16.59 3.90
CA GLY A 210 1.83 16.99 3.82
C GLY A 210 0.92 16.06 4.62
N TYR A 211 0.58 16.52 5.82
CA TYR A 211 -0.75 16.51 6.41
C TYR A 211 -0.98 15.77 7.73
N THR A 212 -0.24 14.72 8.08
CA THR A 212 -0.44 14.04 9.39
C THR A 212 0.89 13.82 10.08
N ASN A 213 1.10 14.53 11.18
CA ASN A 213 2.31 14.45 12.01
C ASN A 213 2.38 13.13 12.81
N THR A 214 1.26 12.39 12.92
CA THR A 214 1.19 11.07 13.54
C THR A 214 0.02 10.27 12.94
N TYR A 215 0.13 8.94 12.95
CA TYR A 215 -0.97 8.05 12.57
C TYR A 215 -2.13 8.07 13.58
N LEU A 216 -1.92 8.54 14.81
CA LEU A 216 -2.98 8.57 15.83
C LEU A 216 -4.17 9.46 15.46
N ASP A 217 -3.93 10.49 14.65
CA ASP A 217 -4.96 11.42 14.19
C ASP A 217 -5.77 10.92 13.00
N LEU A 218 -5.36 9.80 12.41
CA LEU A 218 -6.00 9.19 11.27
C LEU A 218 -7.22 8.37 11.72
N PRO A 219 -8.27 8.29 10.87
CA PRO A 219 -9.36 7.39 11.14
C PRO A 219 -8.85 5.95 11.20
N SER A 220 -9.31 5.22 12.20
CA SER A 220 -9.07 3.79 12.35
C SER A 220 -10.39 3.04 12.23
N VAL A 221 -10.32 1.79 11.79
CA VAL A 221 -11.49 0.91 11.64
C VAL A 221 -11.20 -0.45 12.27
N PRO A 222 -12.21 -1.23 12.70
CA PRO A 222 -11.97 -2.58 13.20
C PRO A 222 -11.16 -3.42 12.20
N ALA A 223 -10.17 -4.17 12.69
CA ALA A 223 -9.22 -4.89 11.83
C ALA A 223 -9.90 -5.77 10.80
N LYS A 224 -10.93 -6.54 11.21
CA LYS A 224 -11.70 -7.39 10.30
C LYS A 224 -12.39 -6.62 9.20
N VAL A 225 -12.97 -5.46 9.49
CA VAL A 225 -13.66 -4.65 8.48
C VAL A 225 -12.69 -4.22 7.39
N MET A 226 -11.47 -3.79 7.76
CA MET A 226 -10.45 -3.39 6.78
C MET A 226 -9.94 -4.58 5.96
N LEU A 227 -9.65 -5.71 6.62
CA LEU A 227 -9.08 -6.89 5.97
C LEU A 227 -10.10 -7.62 5.08
N ASP A 228 -11.36 -7.75 5.52
CA ASP A 228 -12.45 -8.25 4.66
C ASP A 228 -12.60 -7.37 3.42
N GLN A 229 -12.58 -6.05 3.62
CA GLN A 229 -12.70 -5.11 2.53
C GLN A 229 -11.52 -5.21 1.54
N TRP A 230 -10.30 -5.48 2.03
CA TRP A 230 -9.14 -5.73 1.18
C TRP A 230 -9.30 -7.01 0.36
N ILE A 231 -9.79 -8.09 0.97
CA ILE A 231 -10.12 -9.33 0.26
C ILE A 231 -11.15 -9.06 -0.85
N GLU A 232 -12.20 -8.26 -0.56
CA GLU A 232 -13.18 -7.88 -1.57
C GLU A 232 -12.57 -7.03 -2.69
N TRP A 233 -11.60 -6.16 -2.42
CA TRP A 233 -10.91 -5.44 -3.51
C TRP A 233 -10.09 -6.37 -4.40
N LEU A 234 -9.45 -7.40 -3.84
CA LEU A 234 -8.75 -8.41 -4.62
C LEU A 234 -9.74 -9.25 -5.46
N ARG A 235 -10.88 -9.62 -4.87
CA ARG A 235 -11.96 -10.36 -5.56
C ARG A 235 -12.56 -9.53 -6.71
N ASP A 236 -12.80 -8.24 -6.49
CA ASP A 236 -13.35 -7.30 -7.47
C ASP A 236 -12.29 -6.77 -8.46
N LEU A 237 -11.01 -7.13 -8.29
CA LEU A 237 -9.88 -6.59 -9.05
C LEU A 237 -9.74 -5.06 -8.96
N LYS A 238 -10.23 -4.46 -7.87
CA LYS A 238 -9.96 -3.06 -7.51
C LYS A 238 -8.51 -2.87 -7.10
N GLU A 239 -7.93 -3.87 -6.43
CA GLU A 239 -6.49 -4.04 -6.32
C GLU A 239 -6.12 -5.30 -7.10
N MET A 240 -5.41 -5.12 -8.21
CA MET A 240 -5.05 -6.17 -9.14
C MET A 240 -3.54 -6.45 -9.05
N PRO A 241 -3.13 -7.47 -8.27
CA PRO A 241 -1.77 -7.97 -8.33
C PRO A 241 -1.42 -8.47 -9.74
N TRP A 242 -0.22 -8.11 -10.21
CA TRP A 242 0.31 -8.55 -11.50
C TRP A 242 1.78 -8.90 -11.38
N SER A 243 2.16 -10.07 -11.90
CA SER A 243 3.56 -10.45 -12.11
C SER A 243 3.86 -10.48 -13.59
N ASP A 244 4.94 -9.83 -14.01
CA ASP A 244 5.46 -9.98 -15.38
C ASP A 244 6.54 -11.06 -15.49
N GLY A 245 6.76 -11.84 -14.41
CA GLY A 245 7.79 -12.87 -14.30
C GLY A 245 9.18 -12.34 -13.88
N SER A 246 9.39 -11.03 -13.91
CA SER A 246 10.62 -10.40 -13.40
C SER A 246 10.39 -9.51 -12.18
N SER A 247 9.18 -8.98 -12.04
CA SER A 247 8.74 -8.13 -10.94
C SER A 247 7.27 -8.41 -10.63
N ARG A 248 6.87 -8.15 -9.38
CA ARG A 248 5.48 -8.20 -8.94
C ARG A 248 5.07 -6.81 -8.45
N HIS A 249 3.91 -6.36 -8.90
CA HIS A 249 3.36 -5.07 -8.53
C HIS A 249 1.84 -5.18 -8.40
N VAL A 250 1.24 -4.29 -7.62
CA VAL A 250 -0.20 -4.18 -7.52
C VAL A 250 -0.65 -2.95 -8.27
N ARG A 251 -1.72 -3.07 -9.05
CA ARG A 251 -2.39 -1.93 -9.69
C ARG A 251 -3.69 -1.66 -8.96
N SER A 252 -3.97 -0.41 -8.60
CA SER A 252 -5.27 -0.05 -8.02
C SER A 252 -6.14 0.67 -9.06
N GLU A 253 -7.45 0.41 -9.04
CA GLU A 253 -8.43 1.33 -9.62
C GLU A 253 -8.45 2.64 -8.84
N SER A 254 -8.56 3.75 -9.58
CA SER A 254 -8.82 5.09 -9.03
C SER A 254 -10.33 5.37 -9.06
N PRO A 255 -10.94 5.98 -8.01
CA PRO A 255 -10.63 5.88 -6.60
C PRO A 255 -11.72 5.07 -5.88
N ALA A 256 -11.45 3.83 -5.47
CA ALA A 256 -12.29 3.22 -4.43
C ALA A 256 -11.71 3.65 -3.07
N PRO A 257 -12.46 4.27 -2.15
CA PRO A 257 -11.97 4.43 -0.78
C PRO A 257 -11.57 3.06 -0.23
N PRO A 258 -10.40 2.95 0.41
CA PRO A 258 -9.37 3.92 0.74
C PRO A 258 -8.23 4.00 -0.29
N SER A 259 -8.23 3.20 -1.37
CA SER A 259 -7.15 3.13 -2.36
C SER A 259 -7.04 4.36 -3.28
N GLY A 260 -8.01 5.29 -3.24
CA GLY A 260 -7.92 6.60 -3.89
C GLY A 260 -7.74 7.79 -2.95
N TYR A 261 -7.64 7.55 -1.64
CA TYR A 261 -7.61 8.64 -0.67
C TYR A 261 -6.33 9.47 -0.81
N ILE A 262 -5.19 8.78 -0.96
CA ILE A 262 -3.86 9.38 -0.94
C ILE A 262 -3.59 10.26 -2.18
N ASP A 263 -4.01 9.82 -3.37
CA ASP A 263 -3.93 10.62 -4.61
C ASP A 263 -4.84 11.85 -4.57
N TYR A 264 -6.03 11.69 -3.99
CA TYR A 264 -6.98 12.78 -3.76
C TYR A 264 -6.44 13.79 -2.74
N ILE A 265 -5.74 13.33 -1.69
CA ILE A 265 -5.10 14.15 -0.64
C ILE A 265 -3.90 14.92 -1.18
N ALA A 266 -3.01 14.27 -1.95
CA ALA A 266 -1.70 14.82 -2.27
C ALA A 266 -1.72 15.85 -3.39
N ASN A 267 -2.58 15.65 -4.39
CA ASN A 267 -2.42 16.34 -5.67
C ASN A 267 -3.56 17.27 -6.05
N GLY A 268 -4.72 17.24 -5.38
CA GLY A 268 -5.92 17.91 -5.89
C GLY A 268 -6.29 17.46 -7.32
N LEU A 269 -5.66 16.39 -7.81
CA LEU A 269 -5.84 15.86 -9.15
C LEU A 269 -7.10 15.03 -9.13
N ARG A 270 -8.14 15.57 -9.78
CA ARG A 270 -9.19 14.74 -10.36
C ARG A 270 -8.49 13.72 -11.26
N ILE A 271 -8.38 12.47 -10.81
CA ILE A 271 -8.09 11.37 -11.72
C ILE A 271 -9.35 11.21 -12.55
N VAL A 272 -9.37 11.87 -13.70
CA VAL A 272 -10.45 11.75 -14.67
C VAL A 272 -10.21 10.45 -15.41
N ASP A 273 -11.22 9.58 -15.47
CA ASP A 273 -11.19 8.44 -16.36
C ASP A 273 -10.80 8.92 -17.77
N PRO A 274 -9.86 8.25 -18.45
CA PRO A 274 -9.43 8.69 -19.75
C PRO A 274 -10.63 8.74 -20.69
N THR A 275 -10.71 9.82 -21.45
CA THR A 275 -11.74 10.00 -22.49
C THR A 275 -11.11 9.69 -23.85
N PRO A 276 -11.90 9.49 -24.91
CA PRO A 276 -11.35 9.32 -26.26
C PRO A 276 -10.43 10.45 -26.75
N ASP A 277 -10.47 11.62 -26.11
CA ASP A 277 -9.62 12.78 -26.41
C ASP A 277 -8.35 12.85 -25.54
N SER A 278 -8.17 11.92 -24.58
CA SER A 278 -6.99 11.85 -23.74
C SER A 278 -5.73 11.47 -24.53
N ASP A 279 -4.56 11.81 -23.99
CA ASP A 279 -3.28 11.44 -24.58
C ASP A 279 -3.15 9.91 -24.71
N GLN A 280 -2.48 9.45 -25.78
CA GLN A 280 -2.36 8.03 -26.10
C GLN A 280 -1.75 7.22 -24.94
N TYR A 281 -0.81 7.82 -24.21
CA TYR A 281 -0.21 7.20 -23.02
C TYR A 281 -1.25 6.83 -21.95
N MET A 282 -2.24 7.70 -21.71
CA MET A 282 -3.31 7.45 -20.74
C MET A 282 -4.27 6.36 -21.22
N LEU A 283 -4.60 6.37 -22.52
CA LEU A 283 -5.42 5.35 -23.16
C LEU A 283 -4.75 3.97 -23.09
N ASP A 284 -3.47 3.89 -23.47
CA ASP A 284 -2.67 2.66 -23.39
C ASP A 284 -2.59 2.15 -21.95
N GLY A 285 -2.37 3.03 -20.97
CA GLY A 285 -2.36 2.68 -19.55
C GLY A 285 -3.67 2.03 -19.11
N TYR A 286 -4.80 2.65 -19.45
CA TYR A 286 -6.14 2.14 -19.14
C TYR A 286 -6.44 0.82 -19.85
N ASN A 287 -6.21 0.75 -21.16
CA ASN A 287 -6.46 -0.45 -21.97
C ASN A 287 -5.59 -1.62 -21.48
N LYS A 288 -4.35 -1.37 -21.05
CA LYS A 288 -3.50 -2.39 -20.42
C LYS A 288 -4.14 -2.95 -19.14
N VAL A 289 -4.60 -2.10 -18.23
CA VAL A 289 -5.26 -2.55 -16.98
C VAL A 289 -6.52 -3.33 -17.30
N THR A 290 -7.33 -2.85 -18.24
CA THR A 290 -8.57 -3.49 -18.68
C THR A 290 -8.32 -4.86 -19.29
N ALA A 291 -7.29 -4.99 -20.14
CA ALA A 291 -6.88 -6.27 -20.71
C ALA A 291 -6.44 -7.27 -19.63
N GLN A 292 -5.63 -6.82 -18.66
CA GLN A 292 -5.19 -7.67 -17.54
C GLN A 292 -6.36 -8.15 -16.67
N LYS A 293 -7.33 -7.27 -16.35
CA LYS A 293 -8.56 -7.67 -15.65
C LYS A 293 -9.38 -8.68 -16.43
N LYS A 294 -9.50 -8.46 -17.74
CA LYS A 294 -10.18 -9.38 -18.62
C LYS A 294 -9.55 -10.77 -18.57
N LEU A 295 -8.23 -10.88 -18.49
CA LEU A 295 -7.56 -12.18 -18.32
C LEU A 295 -7.98 -12.90 -17.03
N PHE A 296 -8.09 -12.21 -15.89
CA PHE A 296 -8.60 -12.82 -14.66
C PHE A 296 -10.05 -13.31 -14.82
N VAL A 297 -10.93 -12.44 -15.33
CA VAL A 297 -12.37 -12.72 -15.49
C VAL A 297 -12.62 -13.84 -16.47
N ASP A 298 -11.98 -13.82 -17.65
CA ASP A 298 -12.13 -14.86 -18.68
C ASP A 298 -11.68 -16.23 -18.15
N ASN A 299 -10.71 -16.25 -17.22
CA ASN A 299 -10.24 -17.46 -16.56
C ASN A 299 -11.01 -17.81 -15.27
N GLY A 300 -12.13 -17.13 -14.98
CA GLY A 300 -13.08 -17.52 -13.93
C GLY A 300 -12.81 -16.94 -12.54
N TRP A 301 -11.95 -15.94 -12.40
CA TRP A 301 -11.80 -15.21 -11.13
C TRP A 301 -13.10 -14.47 -10.78
N PRO A 302 -13.54 -14.42 -9.49
CA PRO A 302 -12.88 -15.02 -8.31
C PRO A 302 -13.35 -16.43 -7.92
N ASP A 303 -14.42 -16.95 -8.53
CA ASP A 303 -15.11 -18.13 -7.99
C ASP A 303 -14.63 -19.45 -8.58
N ASN A 304 -14.42 -19.53 -9.91
CA ASN A 304 -14.04 -20.75 -10.64
C ASN A 304 -12.71 -20.54 -11.38
N PHE A 305 -11.71 -20.01 -10.68
CA PHE A 305 -10.46 -19.57 -11.28
C PHE A 305 -9.61 -20.75 -11.78
N ARG A 306 -9.38 -20.78 -13.10
CA ARG A 306 -8.59 -21.80 -13.79
C ARG A 306 -7.14 -21.34 -13.88
N VAL A 307 -6.41 -21.56 -12.81
CA VAL A 307 -5.06 -21.01 -12.60
C VAL A 307 -4.07 -21.35 -13.73
N GLU A 308 -4.06 -22.59 -14.23
CA GLU A 308 -3.12 -22.99 -15.29
C GLU A 308 -3.46 -22.34 -16.64
N GLU A 309 -4.76 -22.19 -16.96
CA GLU A 309 -5.19 -21.46 -18.16
C GLU A 309 -4.81 -19.98 -18.07
N PHE A 310 -5.00 -19.38 -16.89
CA PHE A 310 -4.60 -18.00 -16.62
C PHE A 310 -3.09 -17.80 -16.78
N ARG A 311 -2.26 -18.69 -16.22
CA ARG A 311 -0.80 -18.62 -16.36
C ARG A 311 -0.35 -18.58 -17.82
N VAL A 312 -0.89 -19.49 -18.64
CA VAL A 312 -0.59 -19.55 -20.08
C VAL A 312 -1.06 -18.27 -20.80
N ALA A 313 -2.24 -17.75 -20.45
CA ALA A 313 -2.78 -16.54 -21.05
C ALA A 313 -1.97 -15.28 -20.66
N ARG A 314 -1.60 -15.17 -19.37
CA ARG A 314 -0.73 -14.10 -18.84
C ARG A 314 0.63 -14.11 -19.52
N GLU A 315 1.29 -15.27 -19.58
CA GLU A 315 2.61 -15.38 -20.22
C GLU A 315 2.57 -14.95 -21.69
N ARG A 316 1.54 -15.37 -22.43
CA ARG A 316 1.34 -14.96 -23.84
C ARG A 316 1.16 -13.46 -23.96
N PHE A 317 0.30 -12.87 -23.12
CA PHE A 317 0.05 -11.43 -23.11
C PHE A 317 1.33 -10.64 -22.81
N ASP A 318 2.05 -11.00 -21.75
CA ASP A 318 3.27 -10.30 -21.34
C ASP A 318 4.40 -10.45 -22.37
N LYS A 319 4.50 -11.61 -23.04
CA LYS A 319 5.47 -11.84 -24.11
C LYS A 319 5.22 -10.92 -25.31
N GLU A 320 3.98 -10.82 -25.80
CA GLU A 320 3.66 -9.92 -26.92
C GLU A 320 3.78 -8.45 -26.50
N LEU A 321 3.35 -8.08 -25.29
CA LEU A 321 3.50 -6.72 -24.77
C LEU A 321 4.98 -6.29 -24.73
N ARG A 322 5.86 -7.14 -24.18
CA ARG A 322 7.31 -6.88 -24.15
C ARG A 322 7.91 -6.75 -25.54
N LYS A 323 7.53 -7.63 -26.46
CA LYS A 323 8.01 -7.61 -27.84
C LYS A 323 7.67 -6.29 -28.53
N LEU A 324 6.43 -5.81 -28.42
CA LEU A 324 5.99 -4.55 -29.03
C LEU A 324 6.69 -3.35 -28.39
N ARG A 325 6.82 -3.32 -27.06
CA ARG A 325 7.52 -2.25 -26.33
C ARG A 325 9.01 -2.16 -26.69
N LEU A 326 9.69 -3.30 -26.82
CA LEU A 326 11.11 -3.35 -27.19
C LEU A 326 11.37 -2.86 -28.61
N VAL A 327 10.45 -3.09 -29.56
CA VAL A 327 10.56 -2.55 -30.91
C VAL A 327 10.52 -1.03 -30.89
N ALA A 328 9.54 -0.44 -30.20
CA ALA A 328 9.44 1.01 -30.05
C ALA A 328 10.68 1.60 -29.35
N GLN A 329 11.12 1.01 -28.24
CA GLN A 329 12.30 1.49 -27.50
C GLN A 329 13.58 1.42 -28.33
N LYS A 330 13.84 0.32 -29.04
CA LYS A 330 15.05 0.17 -29.89
C LYS A 330 15.10 1.23 -30.98
N LEU A 331 13.95 1.55 -31.58
CA LEU A 331 13.86 2.61 -32.57
C LEU A 331 14.19 3.97 -31.93
N VAL A 332 13.57 4.33 -30.80
CA VAL A 332 13.84 5.61 -30.11
C VAL A 332 15.33 5.83 -29.78
N HIS A 333 16.08 4.77 -29.48
CA HIS A 333 17.50 4.87 -29.06
C HIS A 333 18.51 4.68 -30.21
N SER A 334 18.06 4.40 -31.43
CA SER A 334 18.96 4.25 -32.59
C SER A 334 19.32 5.61 -33.20
N VAL A 335 20.45 5.68 -33.91
CA VAL A 335 20.86 6.89 -34.65
C VAL A 335 19.75 7.31 -35.62
N PRO A 336 19.33 8.59 -35.65
CA PRO A 336 18.29 9.06 -36.56
C PRO A 336 18.70 8.82 -38.01
N LEU A 337 17.82 8.17 -38.77
CA LEU A 337 17.92 7.94 -40.21
C LEU A 337 16.63 8.44 -40.88
N ASP A 338 16.65 8.63 -42.20
CA ASP A 338 15.42 8.95 -42.93
C ASP A 338 14.36 7.86 -42.73
N GLY A 339 13.11 8.24 -42.43
CA GLY A 339 12.00 7.32 -42.14
C GLY A 339 11.91 6.81 -40.69
N HIS A 340 12.82 7.23 -39.82
CA HIS A 340 12.88 6.78 -38.42
C HIS A 340 11.66 7.18 -37.58
N ALA A 341 11.14 8.40 -37.78
CA ALA A 341 9.93 8.88 -37.11
C ALA A 341 8.67 8.07 -37.51
N GLU A 342 8.57 7.67 -38.78
CA GLU A 342 7.46 6.84 -39.27
C GLU A 342 7.53 5.43 -38.66
N ALA A 343 8.72 4.85 -38.56
CA ALA A 343 8.92 3.55 -37.93
C ALA A 343 8.57 3.55 -36.43
N ILE A 344 8.90 4.63 -35.70
CA ILE A 344 8.50 4.80 -34.29
C ILE A 344 6.97 4.87 -34.21
N ALA A 345 6.33 5.72 -35.01
CA ALA A 345 4.87 5.88 -35.00
C ALA A 345 4.15 4.57 -35.33
N GLU A 346 4.65 3.78 -36.29
CA GLU A 346 4.09 2.46 -36.61
C GLU A 346 4.23 1.47 -35.44
N ALA A 347 5.38 1.47 -34.76
CA ALA A 347 5.60 0.61 -33.60
C ALA A 347 4.67 0.98 -32.42
N GLU A 348 4.51 2.27 -32.14
CA GLU A 348 3.59 2.78 -31.10
C GLU A 348 2.13 2.48 -31.46
N ALA A 349 1.73 2.61 -32.73
CA ALA A 349 0.39 2.27 -33.18
C ALA A 349 0.09 0.78 -33.03
N LYS A 350 1.05 -0.11 -33.35
CA LYS A 350 0.90 -1.56 -33.13
C LYS A 350 0.77 -1.91 -31.64
N HIS A 351 1.54 -1.24 -30.78
CA HIS A 351 1.43 -1.39 -29.33
C HIS A 351 0.04 -0.97 -28.82
N SER A 352 -0.40 0.23 -29.20
CA SER A 352 -1.70 0.78 -28.80
C SER A 352 -2.85 -0.13 -29.25
N LYS A 353 -2.83 -0.56 -30.51
CA LYS A 353 -3.84 -1.45 -31.09
C LYS A 353 -3.90 -2.81 -30.39
N PHE A 354 -2.75 -3.40 -30.04
CA PHE A 354 -2.71 -4.64 -29.28
C PHE A 354 -3.40 -4.51 -27.92
N LEU A 355 -3.19 -3.39 -27.22
CA LEU A 355 -3.83 -3.12 -25.93
C LEU A 355 -5.34 -2.91 -26.07
N GLU A 356 -5.78 -2.17 -27.09
CA GLU A 356 -7.20 -1.98 -27.41
C GLU A 356 -7.89 -3.33 -27.70
N GLU A 357 -7.32 -4.14 -28.60
CA GLU A 357 -7.87 -5.45 -28.95
C GLU A 357 -7.92 -6.39 -27.74
N SER A 358 -6.87 -6.36 -26.89
CA SER A 358 -6.80 -7.19 -25.68
C SER A 358 -7.81 -6.74 -24.60
N ALA A 359 -8.12 -5.45 -24.52
CA ALA A 359 -9.14 -4.90 -23.63
C ALA A 359 -10.58 -5.21 -24.12
N GLY A 360 -10.73 -5.52 -25.41
CA GLY A 360 -12.01 -5.91 -26.01
C GLY A 360 -13.05 -4.79 -25.94
N SER A 361 -14.30 -5.12 -25.61
CA SER A 361 -15.41 -4.15 -25.62
C SER A 361 -15.31 -3.03 -24.57
N ARG A 362 -14.34 -3.13 -23.65
CA ARG A 362 -14.08 -2.10 -22.63
C ARG A 362 -12.92 -1.18 -23.02
N ALA A 363 -12.33 -1.36 -24.20
CA ALA A 363 -11.26 -0.49 -24.68
C ALA A 363 -11.77 0.93 -24.94
N ILE A 364 -10.90 1.92 -24.71
CA ILE A 364 -11.10 3.30 -25.16
C ILE A 364 -10.14 3.54 -26.31
N SER A 365 -10.70 3.83 -27.49
CA SER A 365 -9.96 4.21 -28.69
C SER A 365 -9.99 5.71 -28.89
N LYS A 366 -8.92 6.27 -29.46
CA LYS A 366 -8.84 7.70 -29.74
C LYS A 366 -9.92 8.14 -30.74
N SER A 367 -10.54 9.29 -30.49
CA SER A 367 -11.52 9.86 -31.44
C SER A 367 -10.82 10.20 -32.77
N SER A 368 -11.35 9.72 -33.89
CA SER A 368 -10.89 10.16 -35.21
C SER A 368 -11.44 11.57 -35.45
N ARG A 369 -10.57 12.59 -35.44
CA ARG A 369 -10.95 13.95 -35.87
C ARG A 369 -10.86 14.09 -37.37
#